data_AF-A0A8T0FYC1-F1
#
_entry.id   AF-A0A8T0FYC1-F1
#
_cell.length_a   1.000
_cell.length_b   1.000
_cell.length_c   1.000
_cell.angle_alpha   90.00
_cell.angle_beta   90.00
_cell.angle_gamma   90.00
#
_symmetry.space_group_name_H-M   'P 1'
#
loop_
_entity.id
_entity.type
_entity.pdbx_description
1 polymer ?
#
loop_
_entity_poly.entity_id
_entity_poly.type
_entity_poly.pdbx_seq_one_letter_code
_entity_poly.pdbx_strand_id
1 'polypeptide(L)'
;MAGSIITGNTHSYQLLLTNFQTALTNPLNDRCLFLTQLLQDAQLKELQYVFPSLVENIFGFRTGIDWGLLTLDKDIQIKEFDNFRKLLAPDGPILRIATKFTEEFCPKFEFPVACLPIPSQTMLQEGKVPALYANKLQILNPGIFPSTLQLNAFEFYFFHFTYFIVNPTLKMF
;
A
#
# COMPACT_ATOMS: atom_id res chain seq x y z
N MET A 1 19.50 -38.73 11.86
CA MET A 1 18.40 -37.80 12.18
C MET A 1 18.44 -36.70 11.14
N ALA A 2 17.50 -36.73 10.19
CA ALA A 2 17.47 -35.84 9.04
C ALA A 2 17.00 -34.44 9.46
N GLY A 3 17.80 -33.43 9.13
CA GLY A 3 17.38 -32.04 9.18
C GLY A 3 16.43 -31.77 8.02
N SER A 4 15.13 -31.63 8.31
CA SER A 4 14.14 -31.18 7.36
C SER A 4 14.31 -29.67 7.15
N ILE A 5 14.85 -29.33 5.99
CA ILE A 5 15.17 -27.97 5.57
C ILE A 5 13.86 -27.20 5.29
N ILE A 6 13.81 -25.99 5.82
CA ILE A 6 12.76 -24.96 5.65
C ILE A 6 12.80 -24.45 4.19
N THR A 7 12.43 -25.27 3.20
CA THR A 7 12.45 -24.89 1.77
C THR A 7 11.08 -24.45 1.23
N GLY A 8 9.98 -24.86 1.87
CA GLY A 8 8.63 -24.61 1.36
C GLY A 8 8.21 -23.13 1.33
N ASN A 9 8.64 -22.34 2.32
CA ASN A 9 8.16 -20.96 2.50
C ASN A 9 8.89 -19.92 1.64
N THR A 10 10.13 -20.22 1.22
CA THR A 10 10.93 -19.30 0.40
C THR A 10 10.50 -19.34 -1.07
N HIS A 11 10.14 -20.53 -1.56
CA HIS A 11 9.69 -20.70 -2.94
C HIS A 11 8.30 -20.10 -3.18
N SER A 12 7.36 -20.24 -2.23
CA SER A 12 6.02 -19.62 -2.31
C SER A 12 6.12 -18.10 -2.35
N TYR A 13 6.92 -17.52 -1.46
CA TYR A 13 7.19 -16.08 -1.43
C TYR A 13 7.80 -15.55 -2.72
N GLN A 14 8.83 -16.23 -3.24
CA GLN A 14 9.48 -15.80 -4.48
C GLN A 14 8.50 -15.84 -5.66
N LEU A 15 7.66 -16.86 -5.73
CA LEU A 15 6.61 -16.98 -6.74
C LEU A 15 5.57 -15.86 -6.62
N LEU A 16 5.15 -15.50 -5.41
CA LEU A 16 4.26 -14.37 -5.16
C LEU A 16 4.86 -13.06 -5.71
N LEU A 17 6.13 -12.78 -5.39
CA LEU A 17 6.81 -11.58 -5.88
C LEU A 17 6.90 -11.55 -7.40
N THR A 18 7.28 -12.66 -8.03
CA THR A 18 7.37 -12.74 -9.49
C THR A 18 6.01 -12.55 -10.15
N ASN A 19 4.97 -13.24 -9.67
CA ASN A 19 3.61 -13.08 -10.20
C ASN A 19 3.07 -11.66 -9.99
N PHE A 20 3.38 -11.05 -8.85
CA PHE A 20 3.02 -9.66 -8.58
C PHE A 20 3.68 -8.71 -9.58
N GLN A 21 4.99 -8.85 -9.81
CA GLN A 21 5.71 -8.05 -10.80
C GLN A 21 5.15 -8.24 -12.22
N THR A 22 4.86 -9.48 -12.62
CA THR A 22 4.21 -9.77 -13.90
C THR A 22 2.85 -9.09 -14.00
N ALA A 23 2.02 -9.18 -12.96
CA ALA A 23 0.71 -8.56 -12.95
C ALA A 23 0.77 -7.03 -13.13
N LEU A 24 1.77 -6.36 -12.53
CA LEU A 24 1.98 -4.91 -12.71
C LEU A 24 2.28 -4.50 -14.16
N THR A 25 2.80 -5.40 -15.00
CA THR A 25 3.05 -5.10 -16.42
C THR A 25 1.82 -5.25 -17.31
N ASN A 26 0.75 -5.89 -16.81
CA ASN A 26 -0.46 -6.12 -17.58
C ASN A 26 -1.27 -4.82 -17.79
N PRO A 27 -2.09 -4.75 -18.85
CA PRO A 27 -3.14 -3.74 -18.98
C PRO A 27 -4.07 -3.73 -17.77
N LEU A 28 -4.68 -2.58 -17.46
CA LEU A 28 -5.39 -2.36 -16.19
C LEU A 28 -6.46 -3.43 -15.89
N ASN A 29 -7.26 -3.81 -16.88
CA ASN A 29 -8.28 -4.85 -16.70
C ASN A 29 -7.66 -6.18 -16.22
N ASP A 30 -6.66 -6.68 -16.95
CA ASP A 30 -6.03 -7.97 -16.67
C ASP A 30 -5.18 -7.91 -15.41
N ARG A 31 -4.55 -6.76 -15.14
CA ARG A 31 -3.88 -6.45 -13.88
C ARG A 31 -4.82 -6.59 -12.70
N CYS A 32 -6.01 -5.99 -12.76
CA CYS A 32 -7.00 -6.07 -11.67
C CYS A 32 -7.47 -7.51 -11.42
N LEU A 33 -7.77 -8.26 -12.48
CA LEU A 33 -8.24 -9.64 -12.39
C LEU A 33 -7.15 -10.57 -11.84
N PHE A 34 -5.93 -10.47 -12.37
CA PHE A 34 -4.79 -11.26 -11.90
C PHE A 34 -4.53 -10.95 -10.42
N LEU A 35 -4.36 -9.68 -10.07
CA LEU A 35 -4.08 -9.31 -8.67
C LEU A 35 -5.19 -9.76 -7.73
N THR A 36 -6.45 -9.68 -8.13
CA THR A 36 -7.56 -10.20 -7.31
C THR A 36 -7.36 -11.68 -6.98
N GLN A 37 -7.00 -12.51 -7.97
CA GLN A 37 -6.75 -13.93 -7.76
C GLN A 37 -5.49 -14.17 -6.92
N LEU A 38 -4.38 -13.51 -7.27
CA LEU A 38 -3.10 -13.63 -6.56
C LEU A 38 -3.23 -13.28 -5.07
N LEU A 39 -3.98 -12.23 -4.76
CA LEU A 39 -4.24 -11.76 -3.40
C LEU A 39 -5.18 -12.70 -2.62
N GLN A 40 -6.01 -13.48 -3.32
CA GLN A 40 -6.90 -14.48 -2.71
C GLN A 40 -6.16 -15.76 -2.36
N ASP A 41 -5.22 -16.18 -3.21
CA ASP A 41 -4.51 -17.46 -3.08
C ASP A 41 -3.30 -17.37 -2.15
N ALA A 42 -2.73 -16.18 -1.97
CA ALA A 42 -1.54 -15.96 -1.15
C ALA A 42 -1.83 -16.00 0.37
N GLN A 43 -0.83 -16.40 1.14
CA GLN A 43 -0.94 -16.38 2.60
C GLN A 43 -0.87 -14.95 3.13
N LEU A 44 -1.65 -14.64 4.18
CA LEU A 44 -1.68 -13.31 4.78
C LEU A 44 -0.28 -12.81 5.18
N LYS A 45 0.57 -13.68 5.74
CA LYS A 45 1.95 -13.32 6.13
C LYS A 45 2.84 -12.95 4.94
N GLU A 46 2.60 -13.51 3.76
CA GLU A 46 3.39 -13.19 2.56
C GLU A 46 2.89 -11.89 1.92
N LEU A 47 1.58 -11.62 2.03
CA LEU A 47 0.97 -10.41 1.49
C LEU A 47 1.55 -9.11 2.05
N GLN A 48 2.11 -9.13 3.27
CA GLN A 48 2.68 -7.93 3.89
C GLN A 48 3.84 -7.34 3.07
N TYR A 49 4.52 -8.17 2.28
CA TYR A 49 5.69 -7.76 1.51
C TYR A 49 5.31 -7.12 0.16
N VAL A 50 4.17 -7.50 -0.42
CA VAL A 50 3.66 -6.92 -1.68
C VAL A 50 2.69 -5.77 -1.45
N PHE A 51 2.02 -5.74 -0.30
CA PHE A 51 0.99 -4.73 0.02
C PHE A 51 1.48 -3.28 -0.12
N PRO A 52 2.67 -2.88 0.40
CA PRO A 52 3.16 -1.52 0.22
C PRO A 52 3.31 -1.15 -1.25
N SER A 53 3.96 -2.02 -2.02
CA SER A 53 4.21 -1.79 -3.45
C SER A 53 2.90 -1.74 -4.24
N LEU A 54 1.91 -2.57 -3.89
CA LEU A 54 0.59 -2.54 -4.51
C LEU A 54 -0.10 -1.19 -4.32
N VAL A 55 -0.18 -0.71 -3.08
CA VAL A 55 -0.79 0.58 -2.73
C VAL A 55 -0.06 1.73 -3.41
N GLU A 56 1.27 1.74 -3.36
CA GLU A 56 2.10 2.77 -4.00
C GLU A 56 1.94 2.79 -5.52
N ASN A 57 1.80 1.62 -6.17
CA ASN A 57 1.58 1.54 -7.62
C ASN A 57 0.19 2.06 -8.02
N ILE A 58 -0.84 1.74 -7.25
CA ILE A 58 -2.21 2.20 -7.51
C ILE A 58 -2.28 3.73 -7.52
N PHE A 59 -1.59 4.36 -6.57
CA PHE A 59 -1.59 5.80 -6.37
C PHE A 59 -0.39 6.52 -6.99
N GLY A 60 0.43 5.83 -7.80
CA GLY A 60 1.58 6.42 -8.48
C GLY A 60 2.64 7.05 -7.55
N PHE A 61 2.76 6.59 -6.30
CA PHE A 61 3.54 7.28 -5.27
C PHE A 61 5.04 7.39 -5.59
N ARG A 62 5.65 6.32 -6.16
CA ARG A 62 7.08 6.30 -6.50
C ARG A 62 7.36 6.66 -7.95
N THR A 63 6.50 6.21 -8.86
CA THR A 63 6.71 6.31 -10.31
C THR A 63 6.10 7.57 -10.90
N GLY A 64 5.20 8.25 -10.18
CA GLY A 64 4.35 9.31 -10.71
C GLY A 64 3.25 8.82 -11.65
N ILE A 65 3.20 7.51 -11.94
CA ILE A 65 2.22 6.89 -12.84
C ILE A 65 1.26 6.07 -11.99
N ASP A 66 0.03 6.53 -11.88
CA ASP A 66 -1.05 5.85 -11.17
C ASP A 66 -1.82 4.89 -12.09
N TRP A 67 -2.93 4.34 -11.61
CA TRP A 67 -3.78 3.46 -12.42
C TRP A 67 -4.98 4.20 -13.03
N GLY A 68 -4.87 5.53 -13.16
CA GLY A 68 -5.92 6.38 -13.70
C GLY A 68 -7.11 6.56 -12.79
N LEU A 69 -6.90 6.67 -11.47
CA LEU A 69 -8.01 6.77 -10.50
C LEU A 69 -8.92 7.97 -10.76
N LEU A 70 -8.37 9.07 -11.28
CA LEU A 70 -9.11 10.29 -11.61
C LEU A 70 -9.38 10.46 -13.11
N THR A 71 -8.79 9.60 -13.95
CA THR A 71 -8.82 9.75 -15.41
C THR A 71 -9.59 8.64 -16.12
N LEU A 72 -9.87 7.51 -15.45
CA LEU A 72 -10.67 6.45 -16.03
C LEU A 72 -12.10 6.93 -16.31
N ASP A 73 -12.49 6.81 -17.57
CA ASP A 73 -13.82 7.13 -18.02
C ASP A 73 -14.69 5.87 -18.01
N LYS A 74 -15.78 5.90 -17.26
CA LYS A 74 -16.71 4.78 -17.13
C LYS A 74 -17.39 4.43 -18.45
N ASP A 75 -17.71 5.42 -19.28
CA ASP A 75 -18.49 5.22 -20.50
C ASP A 75 -17.61 4.73 -21.66
N ILE A 76 -16.31 5.03 -21.62
CA ILE A 76 -15.32 4.59 -22.62
C ILE A 76 -14.66 3.26 -22.21
N GLN A 77 -14.31 3.11 -20.92
CA GLN A 77 -13.49 2.01 -20.39
C GLN A 77 -14.26 1.19 -19.35
N ILE A 78 -15.46 0.75 -19.69
CA ILE A 78 -16.42 0.11 -18.76
C ILE A 78 -15.79 -1.05 -17.98
N LYS A 79 -15.04 -1.93 -18.65
CA LYS A 79 -14.48 -3.14 -18.03
C LYS A 79 -13.37 -2.80 -17.04
N GLU A 80 -12.43 -1.96 -17.46
CA GLU A 80 -11.34 -1.47 -16.63
C GLU A 80 -11.89 -0.73 -15.41
N PHE A 81 -12.87 0.15 -15.63
CA PHE A 81 -13.52 0.91 -14.58
C PHE A 81 -14.19 -0.02 -13.56
N ASP A 82 -15.00 -0.97 -14.01
CA ASP A 82 -15.72 -1.85 -13.10
C ASP A 82 -14.79 -2.77 -12.30
N ASN A 83 -13.75 -3.32 -12.95
CA ASN A 83 -12.80 -4.20 -12.26
C ASN A 83 -11.91 -3.43 -11.29
N PHE A 84 -11.45 -2.23 -11.67
CA PHE A 84 -10.66 -1.40 -10.77
C PHE A 84 -11.51 -0.89 -9.59
N ARG A 85 -12.75 -0.47 -9.84
CA ARG A 85 -13.70 -0.08 -8.78
C ARG A 85 -13.97 -1.23 -7.81
N LYS A 86 -14.15 -2.46 -8.31
CA LYS A 86 -14.33 -3.66 -7.46
C LYS A 86 -13.07 -3.99 -6.66
N LEU A 87 -11.89 -3.79 -7.25
CA LEU A 87 -10.61 -4.01 -6.58
C LEU A 87 -10.47 -3.11 -5.33
N LEU A 88 -10.89 -1.85 -5.46
CA LEU A 88 -10.79 -0.81 -4.43
C LEU A 88 -12.02 -0.67 -3.52
N ALA A 89 -13.09 -1.44 -3.78
CA ALA A 89 -14.32 -1.35 -3.00
C ALA A 89 -14.06 -1.63 -1.50
N PRO A 90 -14.91 -1.16 -0.58
CA PRO A 90 -14.77 -1.43 0.86
C PRO A 90 -14.65 -2.92 1.21
N ASP A 91 -15.38 -3.77 0.48
CA ASP A 91 -15.34 -5.25 0.53
C ASP A 91 -14.40 -5.87 -0.51
N GLY A 92 -13.70 -5.02 -1.28
CA GLY A 92 -12.78 -5.39 -2.33
C GLY A 92 -11.50 -6.05 -1.81
N PRO A 93 -10.75 -6.73 -2.70
CA PRO A 93 -9.54 -7.48 -2.33
C PRO A 93 -8.53 -6.70 -1.48
N ILE A 94 -8.28 -5.43 -1.80
CA ILE A 94 -7.24 -4.64 -1.13
C ILE A 94 -7.65 -4.29 0.30
N LEU A 95 -8.85 -3.73 0.49
CA LEU A 95 -9.31 -3.34 1.82
C LEU A 95 -9.62 -4.57 2.68
N ARG A 96 -10.05 -5.69 2.09
CA ARG A 96 -10.18 -6.96 2.81
C ARG A 96 -8.85 -7.44 3.38
N ILE A 97 -7.74 -7.28 2.66
CA ILE A 97 -6.40 -7.57 3.18
C ILE A 97 -6.04 -6.62 4.32
N ALA A 98 -6.30 -5.32 4.17
CA ALA A 98 -6.03 -4.34 5.23
C ALA A 98 -6.82 -4.64 6.52
N THR A 99 -8.07 -5.09 6.39
CA THR A 99 -8.89 -5.56 7.51
C THR A 99 -8.29 -6.80 8.15
N LYS A 100 -7.97 -7.84 7.38
CA LYS A 100 -7.30 -9.06 7.88
C LYS A 100 -5.98 -8.76 8.58
N PHE A 101 -5.18 -7.85 8.03
CA PHE A 101 -3.97 -7.38 8.70
C PHE A 101 -4.26 -6.75 10.05
N THR A 102 -5.33 -5.95 10.15
CA THR A 102 -5.69 -5.30 11.42
C THR A 102 -6.14 -6.31 12.47
N GLU A 103 -6.87 -7.35 12.05
CA GLU A 103 -7.47 -8.34 12.94
C GLU A 103 -6.52 -9.47 13.35
N GLU A 104 -5.66 -9.94 12.43
CA GLU A 104 -4.94 -11.22 12.60
C GLU A 104 -3.41 -11.10 12.72
N PHE A 105 -2.78 -10.06 12.16
CA PHE A 105 -1.32 -10.04 11.98
C PHE A 105 -0.61 -8.73 12.40
N CYS A 106 -1.31 -7.60 12.33
CA CYS A 106 -0.89 -6.23 12.67
C CYS A 106 0.52 -5.81 12.17
N PRO A 107 0.84 -5.96 10.87
CA PRO A 107 2.09 -5.43 10.33
C PRO A 107 2.13 -3.90 10.39
N LYS A 108 3.34 -3.35 10.50
CA LYS A 108 3.59 -1.91 10.44
C LYS A 108 4.22 -1.54 9.11
N PHE A 109 3.72 -0.46 8.52
CA PHE A 109 4.17 0.05 7.23
C PHE A 109 4.66 1.48 7.36
N GLU A 110 5.71 1.82 6.63
CA GLU A 110 6.38 3.10 6.75
C GLU A 110 5.82 4.13 5.75
N PHE A 111 5.38 5.28 6.25
CA PHE A 111 4.95 6.41 5.43
C PHE A 111 5.87 7.63 5.66
N PRO A 112 6.42 8.26 4.62
CA PRO A 112 7.36 9.37 4.82
C PRO A 112 6.71 10.60 5.46
N VAL A 113 7.35 11.15 6.49
CA VAL A 113 6.91 12.41 7.14
C VAL A 113 6.93 13.58 6.14
N ALA A 114 7.86 13.54 5.18
CA ALA A 114 7.96 14.53 4.10
C ALA A 114 6.69 14.62 3.21
N CYS A 115 5.83 13.59 3.23
CA CYS A 115 4.57 13.57 2.49
C CYS A 115 3.38 14.13 3.30
N LEU A 116 3.59 14.52 4.56
CA LEU A 116 2.56 15.19 5.36
C LEU A 116 2.43 16.67 4.97
N PRO A 117 1.33 17.34 5.32
CA PRO A 117 1.24 18.81 5.19
C PRO A 117 2.37 19.51 5.95
N ILE A 118 2.91 20.60 5.38
CA ILE A 118 4.01 21.38 5.98
C ILE A 118 3.77 21.73 7.45
N PRO A 119 2.56 22.18 7.88
CA PRO A 119 2.32 22.45 9.30
C PRO A 119 2.53 21.22 10.20
N SER A 120 2.10 20.04 9.75
CA SER A 120 2.33 18.79 10.48
C SER A 120 3.81 18.46 10.56
N GLN A 121 4.57 18.66 9.47
CA GLN A 121 6.01 18.44 9.47
C GLN A 121 6.72 19.36 10.47
N THR A 122 6.39 20.65 10.48
CA THR A 122 6.96 21.63 11.42
C THR A 122 6.64 21.28 12.87
N MET A 123 5.38 20.94 13.18
CA MET A 123 5.00 20.53 14.54
C MET A 123 5.77 19.30 15.01
N LEU A 124 5.97 18.33 14.13
CA LEU A 124 6.76 17.14 14.43
C LEU A 124 8.23 17.49 14.70
N GLN A 125 8.84 18.35 13.88
CA GLN A 125 10.22 18.82 14.06
C GLN A 125 10.42 19.63 15.35
N GLU A 126 9.40 20.34 15.81
CA GLU A 126 9.41 21.08 17.07
C GLU A 126 9.13 20.18 18.30
N GLY A 127 8.90 18.88 18.10
CA GLY A 127 8.52 17.95 19.17
C GLY A 127 7.10 18.12 19.70
N LYS A 128 6.28 18.96 19.06
CA LYS A 128 4.87 19.18 19.39
C LYS A 128 4.02 18.13 18.68
N VAL A 129 4.19 16.86 19.04
CA VAL A 129 3.57 15.72 18.35
C VAL A 129 2.04 15.73 18.54
N PRO A 130 1.24 15.92 17.48
CA PRO A 130 -0.21 15.76 17.56
C PRO A 130 -0.62 14.36 18.01
N ALA A 131 -1.72 14.24 18.75
CA ALA A 131 -2.25 12.97 19.23
C ALA A 131 -2.44 11.93 18.11
N LEU A 132 -2.77 12.39 16.90
CA LEU A 132 -2.89 11.56 15.70
C LEU A 132 -1.61 10.74 15.41
N TYR A 133 -0.42 11.29 15.68
CA TYR A 133 0.87 10.71 15.34
C TYR A 133 1.63 10.12 16.54
N ALA A 134 1.15 10.33 17.77
CA ALA A 134 1.86 9.96 19.00
C ALA A 134 2.33 8.50 19.04
N ASN A 135 1.47 7.57 18.61
CA ASN A 135 1.78 6.12 18.60
C ASN A 135 2.31 5.61 17.25
N LYS A 136 2.67 6.53 16.34
CA LYS A 136 3.11 6.23 14.97
C LYS A 136 4.56 6.57 14.74
N LEU A 137 5.23 7.20 15.70
CA LEU A 137 6.62 7.62 15.59
C LEU A 137 7.48 6.61 16.35
N GLN A 138 8.46 6.01 15.69
CA GLN A 138 9.52 5.27 16.37
C GLN A 138 10.65 6.24 16.72
N ILE A 139 10.67 6.70 17.98
CA ILE A 139 11.76 7.52 18.49
C ILE A 139 12.94 6.58 18.79
N LEU A 140 13.86 6.46 17.84
CA LEU A 140 15.06 5.65 18.01
C LEU A 140 16.04 6.27 19.00
N ASN A 141 16.20 7.60 18.99
CA ASN A 141 17.11 8.33 19.86
C ASN A 141 16.50 9.67 20.30
N PRO A 142 16.71 10.12 21.56
CA PRO A 142 16.34 11.45 21.99
C PRO A 142 16.98 12.52 21.09
N GLY A 143 16.17 13.44 20.55
CA GLY A 143 16.64 14.51 19.67
C GLY A 143 16.71 14.16 18.17
N ILE A 144 16.52 12.89 17.79
CA ILE A 144 16.38 12.50 16.37
C ILE A 144 14.89 12.31 16.06
N PHE A 145 14.35 13.19 15.23
CA PHE A 145 12.98 13.05 14.74
C PHE A 145 12.90 11.98 13.65
N PRO A 146 11.97 11.02 13.76
CA PRO A 146 11.85 9.97 12.76
C PRO A 146 11.39 10.55 11.42
N SER A 147 11.94 10.01 10.34
CA SER A 147 11.63 10.38 8.97
C SER A 147 10.36 9.69 8.43
N THR A 148 9.84 8.69 9.16
CA THR A 148 8.69 7.89 8.77
C THR A 148 7.67 7.73 9.90
N LEU A 149 6.40 7.55 9.52
CA LEU A 149 5.31 7.11 10.37
C LEU A 149 5.14 5.60 10.22
N GLN A 150 4.90 4.90 11.32
CA GLN A 150 4.55 3.50 11.40
C GLN A 150 3.02 3.37 11.44
N LEU A 151 2.45 2.98 10.32
CA LEU A 151 1.02 2.90 10.09
C LEU A 151 0.57 1.44 10.10
N ASN A 152 -0.67 1.19 10.54
CA ASN A 152 -1.32 -0.09 10.21
C ASN A 152 -1.72 -0.12 8.72
N ALA A 153 -2.17 -1.27 8.22
CA ALA A 153 -2.53 -1.44 6.81
C ALA A 153 -3.60 -0.46 6.30
N PHE A 154 -4.61 -0.22 7.14
CA PHE A 154 -5.73 0.67 6.80
C PHE A 154 -5.26 2.12 6.73
N GLU A 155 -4.53 2.58 7.76
CA GLU A 155 -3.90 3.89 7.79
C GLU A 155 -2.96 4.09 6.60
N PHE A 156 -2.14 3.09 6.28
CA PHE A 156 -1.20 3.15 5.17
C PHE A 156 -1.91 3.37 3.83
N TYR A 157 -3.00 2.63 3.57
CA TYR A 157 -3.83 2.82 2.38
C TYR A 157 -4.41 4.23 2.31
N PHE A 158 -5.03 4.71 3.39
CA PHE A 158 -5.69 6.02 3.39
C PHE A 158 -4.72 7.20 3.38
N PHE A 159 -3.52 7.06 3.95
CA PHE A 159 -2.48 8.08 3.84
C PHE A 159 -2.02 8.24 2.40
N HIS A 160 -1.78 7.15 1.67
CA HIS A 160 -1.44 7.21 0.25
C HIS A 160 -2.59 7.73 -0.61
N PHE A 161 -3.81 7.26 -0.37
CA PHE A 161 -5.01 7.78 -1.05
C PHE A 161 -5.16 9.29 -0.85
N THR A 162 -5.09 9.75 0.40
CA THR A 162 -5.20 11.18 0.72
C THR A 162 -4.07 11.96 0.08
N TYR A 163 -2.83 11.48 0.17
CA TYR A 163 -1.68 12.12 -0.45
C TYR A 163 -1.85 12.26 -1.96
N PHE A 164 -2.32 11.21 -2.65
CA PHE A 164 -2.64 11.25 -4.07
C PHE A 164 -3.71 12.31 -4.41
N ILE A 165 -4.76 12.41 -3.60
CA ILE A 165 -5.83 13.38 -3.82
C ILE A 165 -5.39 14.82 -3.55
N VAL A 166 -4.49 15.07 -2.58
CA VAL A 166 -4.13 16.45 -2.20
C VAL A 166 -2.84 16.94 -2.85
N ASN A 167 -1.96 16.06 -3.30
CA ASN A 167 -0.69 16.46 -3.91
C ASN A 167 -0.90 16.83 -5.40
N PRO A 168 -0.78 18.12 -5.76
CA PRO A 168 -0.97 18.55 -7.14
C PRO A 168 0.10 18.01 -8.10
N THR A 169 1.31 17.70 -7.61
CA THR A 169 2.41 17.19 -8.43
C THR A 169 2.14 15.78 -8.96
N LEU A 170 1.33 14.98 -8.26
CA LEU A 170 0.89 13.67 -8.74
C LEU A 170 -0.24 13.74 -9.78
N LYS A 171 -0.85 14.91 -9.98
CA LYS A 171 -1.98 15.12 -10.91
C LYS A 171 -1.58 15.72 -12.26
N MET A 172 -0.29 16.03 -12.45
CA MET A 172 0.19 16.76 -13.63
C MET A 172 0.62 15.88 -14.81
N PHE A 173 0.35 14.57 -14.76
CA PHE A 173 0.70 13.63 -15.84
C PHE A 173 -0.53 12.95 -16.40
#